data_AF-A0A1G5K0D1-F1
#
_entry.id   AF-A0A1G5K0D1-F1
#
_cell.length_a   1.000
_cell.length_b   1.000
_cell.length_c   1.000
_cell.angle_alpha   90.00
_cell.angle_beta   90.00
_cell.angle_gamma   90.00
#
_symmetry.space_group_name_H-M   'P 1'
#
loop_
_entity.id
_entity.type
_entity.pdbx_description
1 polymer ?
#
loop_
_entity_poly.entity_id
_entity_poly.type
_entity_poly.pdbx_seq_one_letter_code
_entity_poly.pdbx_strand_id
1 'polypeptide(L)'
;MVETPDLKRRNFLLGRFTAEPSEPAGSPVALIGQSCFAFQGIACMSCRDACPTGAVRFELAIGGARPRIVTETCTGCGDCSQACPAGAIRVSAVEEAS
;
A
#
# COMPACT_ATOMS: atom_id res chain seq x y z
N MET A 1 -8.26 -43.88 34.08
CA MET A 1 -7.22 -42.90 33.69
C MET A 1 -7.25 -42.81 32.17
N VAL A 2 -7.93 -41.81 31.62
CA VAL A 2 -7.89 -41.55 30.18
C VAL A 2 -6.93 -40.38 30.01
N GLU A 3 -5.70 -40.70 29.64
CA GLU A 3 -4.68 -39.70 29.30
C GLU A 3 -5.19 -38.86 28.14
N THR A 4 -5.45 -37.58 28.40
CA THR A 4 -5.80 -36.60 27.38
C THR A 4 -4.62 -36.47 26.42
N PRO A 5 -4.74 -36.89 25.14
CA PRO A 5 -3.61 -36.86 24.22
C PRO A 5 -3.25 -35.42 23.85
N ASP A 6 -1.96 -35.10 23.93
CA ASP A 6 -1.38 -33.79 23.62
C ASP A 6 -1.73 -33.35 22.19
N LEU A 7 -2.67 -32.41 22.10
CA LEU A 7 -3.25 -31.93 20.84
C LEU A 7 -2.21 -31.25 19.94
N LYS A 8 -1.11 -30.73 20.50
CA LYS A 8 -0.03 -30.07 19.74
C LYS A 8 0.73 -31.07 18.87
N ARG A 9 1.07 -32.25 19.40
CA ARG A 9 1.72 -33.33 18.61
C ARG A 9 0.85 -33.83 17.45
N ARG A 10 -0.46 -33.97 17.67
CA ARG A 10 -1.41 -34.38 16.62
C ARG A 10 -1.50 -33.32 15.51
N ASN A 11 -1.53 -32.04 15.87
CA ASN A 11 -1.66 -30.96 14.89
C ASN A 11 -0.42 -30.83 13.99
N PHE A 12 0.76 -31.09 14.54
CA PHE A 12 2.02 -31.12 13.79
C PHE A 12 2.06 -32.28 12.78
N LEU A 13 1.66 -33.49 13.19
CA LEU A 13 1.62 -34.66 12.29
C LEU A 13 0.56 -34.53 11.18
N LEU A 14 -0.51 -33.77 11.41
CA LEU A 14 -1.57 -33.50 10.44
C LEU A 14 -1.28 -32.29 9.53
N GLY A 15 -0.09 -31.68 9.60
CA GLY A 15 0.31 -30.56 8.75
C GLY A 15 -0.53 -29.30 8.95
N ARG A 16 -1.21 -29.16 10.09
CA ARG A 16 -2.14 -28.06 10.37
C ARG A 16 -1.39 -26.91 11.01
N PHE A 17 -0.59 -26.23 10.19
CA PHE A 17 0.03 -24.96 10.52
C PHE A 17 -1.09 -23.92 10.63
N THR A 18 -1.49 -23.57 11.85
CA THR A 18 -2.40 -22.47 12.09
C THR A 18 -1.65 -21.17 11.78
N ALA A 19 -1.69 -20.74 10.53
CA ALA A 19 -1.48 -19.34 10.20
C ALA A 19 -2.69 -18.59 10.77
N GLU A 20 -2.48 -17.96 11.92
CA GLU A 20 -3.45 -17.06 12.51
C GLU A 20 -3.75 -15.96 11.47
N PRO A 21 -5.02 -15.75 11.07
CA PRO A 21 -5.35 -14.64 10.19
C PRO A 21 -5.06 -13.36 10.95
N SER A 22 -3.99 -12.66 10.56
CA SER A 22 -3.71 -11.32 11.05
C SER A 22 -4.93 -10.44 10.71
N GLU A 23 -5.61 -9.98 11.74
CA GLU A 23 -6.71 -9.00 11.68
C GLU A 23 -6.33 -7.81 10.79
N PRO A 24 -7.28 -7.19 10.07
CA PRO A 24 -6.96 -6.34 8.93
C PRO A 24 -6.35 -5.01 9.40
N ALA A 25 -5.03 -4.97 9.54
CA ALA A 25 -4.30 -3.73 9.35
C ALA A 25 -4.65 -3.25 7.93
N GLY A 26 -5.23 -2.06 7.82
CA GLY A 26 -5.73 -1.53 6.55
C GLY A 26 -4.71 -1.71 5.42
N SER A 27 -5.22 -2.02 4.22
CA SER A 27 -4.35 -2.25 3.06
C SER A 27 -3.43 -1.04 2.86
N PRO A 28 -2.11 -1.25 2.70
CA PRO A 28 -1.17 -0.14 2.56
C PRO A 28 -1.51 0.71 1.34
N VAL A 29 -1.43 2.02 1.49
CA VAL A 29 -1.71 2.98 0.41
C VAL A 29 -0.54 3.93 0.21
N ALA A 30 -0.39 4.38 -1.02
CA ALA A 30 0.61 5.38 -1.36
C ALA A 30 0.17 6.77 -0.87
N LEU A 31 1.12 7.55 -0.38
CA LEU A 31 0.98 8.93 0.05
C LEU A 31 1.94 9.82 -0.73
N ILE A 32 1.49 11.01 -1.11
CA ILE A 32 2.26 12.00 -1.87
C ILE A 32 2.67 13.14 -0.93
N GLY A 33 3.97 13.32 -0.76
CA GLY A 33 4.57 14.37 0.06
C GLY A 33 4.74 15.70 -0.69
N GLN A 34 5.04 16.75 0.09
CA GLN A 34 5.13 18.14 -0.38
C GLN A 34 6.29 18.41 -1.36
N SER A 35 7.30 17.52 -1.43
CA SER A 35 8.40 17.62 -2.39
C SER A 35 8.03 17.18 -3.81
N CYS A 36 6.76 16.84 -4.08
CA CYS A 36 6.32 16.48 -5.43
C CYS A 36 6.48 17.65 -6.40
N PHE A 37 7.19 17.42 -7.51
CA PHE A 37 7.40 18.40 -8.58
C PHE A 37 6.11 18.95 -9.19
N ALA A 38 5.02 18.19 -9.14
CA ALA A 38 3.71 18.66 -9.59
C ALA A 38 3.20 19.85 -8.77
N PHE A 39 3.57 19.95 -7.48
CA PHE A 39 3.26 21.10 -6.66
C PHE A 39 4.07 22.35 -7.02
N GLN A 40 5.15 22.18 -7.78
CA GLN A 40 6.00 23.23 -8.34
C GLN A 40 5.66 23.52 -9.81
N GLY A 41 4.55 22.98 -10.34
CA GLY A 41 4.11 23.21 -11.72
C GLY A 41 4.80 22.34 -12.78
N ILE A 42 5.61 21.36 -12.38
CA ILE A 42 6.33 20.47 -13.30
C ILE A 42 5.51 19.19 -13.54
N ALA A 43 5.18 18.92 -14.80
CA ALA A 43 4.43 17.73 -15.21
C ALA A 43 5.31 16.47 -15.31
N CYS A 44 5.86 16.00 -14.18
CA CYS A 44 6.76 14.85 -14.14
C CYS A 44 6.08 13.52 -14.49
N MET A 45 4.89 13.26 -13.95
CA MET A 45 4.03 12.08 -14.20
C MET A 45 4.65 10.67 -14.11
N SER A 46 5.93 10.51 -13.75
CA SER A 46 6.61 9.21 -13.71
C SER A 46 5.94 8.19 -12.80
N CYS A 47 5.38 8.63 -11.67
CA CYS A 47 4.64 7.77 -10.76
C CYS A 47 3.29 7.30 -11.33
N ARG A 48 2.67 8.07 -12.25
CA ARG A 48 1.46 7.67 -12.96
C ARG A 48 1.77 6.56 -13.95
N ASP A 49 2.83 6.75 -14.74
CA ASP A 49 3.22 5.80 -15.79
C ASP A 49 3.70 4.47 -15.19
N ALA A 50 4.35 4.51 -14.02
CA ALA A 50 4.79 3.32 -13.31
C ALA A 50 3.68 2.59 -12.55
N CYS A 51 2.48 3.16 -12.39
CA CYS A 51 1.44 2.57 -11.55
C CYS A 51 0.64 1.50 -12.32
N PRO A 52 0.76 0.20 -11.99
CA PRO A 52 0.13 -0.87 -12.77
C PRO A 52 -1.40 -0.87 -12.68
N THR A 53 -1.96 -0.40 -11.56
CA THR A 53 -3.42 -0.32 -11.35
C THR A 53 -3.99 1.02 -11.80
N GLY A 54 -3.14 1.98 -12.18
CA GLY A 54 -3.56 3.36 -12.42
C GLY A 54 -4.16 4.04 -11.19
N ALA A 55 -3.74 3.69 -9.97
CA ALA A 55 -4.18 4.38 -8.75
C ALA A 55 -3.66 5.83 -8.67
N VAL A 56 -2.51 6.13 -9.28
CA VAL A 56 -1.95 7.48 -9.34
C VAL A 56 -2.58 8.26 -10.49
N ARG A 57 -3.30 9.33 -10.17
CA ARG A 57 -3.99 10.20 -11.13
C ARG A 57 -3.46 11.63 -11.05
N PHE A 58 -3.68 12.39 -12.10
CA PHE A 58 -3.36 13.81 -12.17
C PHE A 58 -4.61 14.55 -12.63
N GLU A 59 -5.08 15.47 -11.80
CA GLU A 59 -6.27 16.27 -12.05
C GLU A 59 -5.86 17.68 -12.46
N LEU A 60 -6.60 18.28 -13.39
CA LEU A 60 -6.34 19.66 -13.82
C LEU A 60 -6.69 20.62 -12.69
N ALA A 61 -5.76 21.48 -12.32
CA ALA A 61 -5.96 22.54 -11.35
C ALA A 61 -5.27 23.83 -11.80
N ILE A 62 -5.62 24.95 -11.16
CA ILE A 62 -4.96 26.23 -11.39
C ILE A 62 -3.48 26.11 -10.97
N GLY A 63 -2.58 26.52 -11.87
CA GLY A 63 -1.13 26.42 -11.64
C GLY A 63 -0.53 25.04 -11.95
N GLY A 64 -1.26 24.13 -12.60
CA GLY A 64 -0.74 22.86 -13.09
C GLY A 64 -1.51 21.65 -12.57
N ALA A 65 -1.20 20.48 -13.14
CA ALA A 65 -1.85 19.23 -12.77
C ALA A 65 -1.46 18.80 -11.34
N ARG A 66 -2.45 18.42 -10.52
CA ARG A 66 -2.25 17.99 -9.14
C ARG A 66 -2.35 16.48 -9.03
N PRO A 67 -1.40 15.81 -8.37
CA PRO A 67 -1.42 14.38 -8.25
C PRO A 67 -2.39 13.95 -7.14
N ARG A 68 -3.09 12.84 -7.35
CA ARG A 68 -4.04 12.23 -6.41
C ARG A 68 -3.87 10.71 -6.42
N ILE A 69 -3.99 10.08 -5.26
CA ILE A 69 -4.05 8.63 -5.12
C ILE A 69 -5.52 8.21 -4.99
N VAL A 70 -5.96 7.31 -5.86
CA VAL A 70 -7.25 6.61 -5.77
C VAL A 70 -7.03 5.42 -4.85
N THR A 71 -7.42 5.55 -3.58
CA THR A 71 -7.16 4.54 -2.54
C THR A 71 -7.84 3.21 -2.84
N GLU A 72 -8.98 3.24 -3.53
CA GLU A 72 -9.79 2.08 -3.88
C GLU A 72 -9.10 1.14 -4.88
N THR A 73 -8.15 1.65 -5.67
CA THR A 73 -7.38 0.87 -6.65
C THR A 73 -5.90 0.78 -6.31
N CYS A 74 -5.48 1.39 -5.20
CA CYS A 74 -4.11 1.33 -4.73
C CYS A 74 -3.88 0.02 -3.97
N THR A 75 -2.93 -0.77 -4.44
CA THR A 75 -2.55 -2.05 -3.80
C THR A 75 -1.39 -1.91 -2.80
N GLY A 76 -0.82 -0.71 -2.68
CA GLY A 76 0.39 -0.51 -1.88
C GLY A 76 1.66 -1.18 -2.44
N CYS A 77 1.67 -1.58 -3.72
CA CYS A 77 2.81 -2.30 -4.33
C CYS A 77 4.14 -1.52 -4.29
N GLY A 78 4.10 -0.18 -4.32
CA GLY A 78 5.29 0.67 -4.18
C GLY A 78 6.01 1.05 -5.47
N ASP A 79 5.55 0.61 -6.66
CA ASP A 79 6.17 0.95 -7.95
C ASP A 79 6.28 2.48 -8.16
N CYS A 80 5.23 3.21 -7.79
CA CYS A 80 5.21 4.67 -7.84
C CYS A 80 6.26 5.33 -6.93
N SER A 81 6.61 4.70 -5.79
CA SER A 81 7.66 5.17 -4.89
C SER A 81 9.04 5.02 -5.52
N GLN A 82 9.31 3.86 -6.14
CA GLN A 82 10.58 3.57 -6.82
C GLN A 82 10.78 4.47 -8.04
N ALA A 83 9.71 4.75 -8.79
CA ALA A 83 9.76 5.60 -9.97
C ALA A 83 9.83 7.11 -9.66
N CYS A 84 9.71 7.54 -8.40
CA CYS A 84 9.63 8.95 -8.05
C CYS A 84 11.02 9.61 -7.96
N PRO A 85 11.43 10.48 -8.92
CA PRO A 85 12.74 11.12 -8.88
C PRO A 85 12.92 12.12 -7.73
N ALA A 86 11.81 12.66 -7.21
CA ALA A 86 11.81 13.58 -6.07
C ALA A 86 11.81 12.86 -4.71
N GLY A 87 11.71 11.53 -4.68
CA GLY A 87 11.54 10.75 -3.45
C GLY A 87 10.30 11.15 -2.64
N ALA A 88 9.30 11.74 -3.30
CA ALA A 88 8.14 12.37 -2.67
C ALA A 88 7.02 11.38 -2.30
N ILE A 89 7.14 10.10 -2.68
CA ILE A 89 6.10 9.10 -2.44
C ILE A 89 6.56 8.12 -1.35
N ARG A 90 5.62 7.76 -0.48
CA ARG A 90 5.78 6.72 0.54
C ARG A 90 4.57 5.79 0.50
N VAL A 91 4.75 4.55 0.92
CA VAL A 91 3.64 3.61 1.12
C VAL A 91 3.54 3.36 2.62
N SER A 92 2.36 3.53 3.18
CA SER A 92 2.09 3.30 4.60
C SER A 92 0.79 2.54 4.77
N ALA A 93 0.73 1.69 5.79
CA ALA A 93 -0.55 1.20 6.29
C ALA A 93 -1.37 2.42 6.74
N VAL A 94 -2.60 2.53 6.26
CA VAL A 94 -3.55 3.46 6.85
C VAL A 94 -4.02 2.85 8.15
N GLU A 95 -3.55 3.39 9.27
CA GLU A 95 -4.25 3.23 10.53
C GLU A 95 -5.56 4.00 10.37
N GLU A 96 -6.70 3.30 10.36
CA GLU A 96 -8.01 3.92 10.36
C GLU A 96 -8.11 4.80 11.62
N ALA A 97 -7.86 6.10 11.45
CA ALA A 97 -8.10 7.11 12.47
C ALA A 97 -9.62 7.19 12.67
N SER A 98 -10.07 6.59 13.77
CA SER A 98 -11.45 6.66 14.30
C SER A 98 -11.83 8.08 14.70
#